data_AF-A0A7W0TV34-F1
#
_entry.id   AF-A0A7W0TV34-F1
#
_cell.length_a   1.000
_cell.length_b   1.000
_cell.length_c   1.000
_cell.angle_alpha   90.00
_cell.angle_beta   90.00
_cell.angle_gamma   90.00
#
_symmetry.space_group_name_H-M   'P 1'
#
loop_
_entity.id
_entity.type
_entity.pdbx_description
1 polymer ?
#
loop_
_entity_poly.entity_id
_entity_poly.type
_entity_poly.pdbx_seq_one_letter_code
_entity_poly.pdbx_strand_id
1 'polypeptide(L)'
;MVAEFEADLARARTREGMAVAKAKGRLRGKQPKLSPAQGKHLVALSWAGQHTTAELAALFTVARSTVYRAVERAGGADPSLVAKA
;
A
#
# COMPACT_ATOMS: atom_id res chain seq x y z
N MET A 1 -32.83 22.35 12.09
CA MET A 1 -33.07 21.07 12.79
C MET A 1 -33.38 19.91 11.83
N VAL A 2 -34.30 20.06 10.86
CA VAL A 2 -34.66 18.95 9.93
C VAL A 2 -33.50 18.56 8.98
N ALA A 3 -32.74 19.52 8.48
CA ALA A 3 -31.64 19.26 7.54
C ALA A 3 -30.49 18.42 8.13
N GLU A 4 -30.22 18.54 9.43
CA GLU A 4 -29.18 17.74 10.11
C GLU A 4 -29.62 16.29 10.27
N PHE A 5 -30.90 16.08 10.62
CA PHE A 5 -31.49 14.75 10.74
C PHE A 5 -31.46 13.99 9.41
N GLU A 6 -31.82 14.64 8.31
CA GLU A 6 -31.77 14.03 6.97
C GLU A 6 -30.33 13.70 6.54
N ALA A 7 -29.38 14.60 6.84
CA ALA A 7 -27.96 14.36 6.57
C ALA A 7 -27.42 13.17 7.37
N ASP A 8 -27.81 13.04 8.64
CA ASP A 8 -27.40 11.92 9.48
C ASP A 8 -28.00 10.59 9.01
N LEU A 9 -29.25 10.60 8.55
CA LEU A 9 -29.90 9.42 7.99
C LEU A 9 -29.19 8.95 6.70
N ALA A 10 -28.80 9.88 5.83
CA ALA A 10 -28.04 9.57 4.61
C ALA A 10 -26.64 9.01 4.92
N ARG A 11 -25.95 9.57 5.92
CA ARG A 11 -24.65 9.05 6.40
C ARG A 11 -24.79 7.65 6.98
N ALA A 12 -25.82 7.39 7.79
CA ALA A 12 -26.07 6.08 8.39
C ALA A 12 -26.23 5.00 7.32
N ARG A 13 -27.07 5.25 6.29
CA ARG A 13 -27.27 4.34 5.16
C ARG A 13 -25.99 4.10 4.35
N THR A 14 -25.21 5.15 4.12
CA THR A 14 -23.93 5.02 3.40
C THR A 14 -22.95 4.15 4.17
N ARG A 15 -22.85 4.33 5.50
CA ARG A 15 -22.00 3.51 6.37
C ARG A 15 -22.41 2.04 6.36
N GLU A 16 -23.71 1.76 6.42
CA GLU A 16 -24.25 0.41 6.33
C GLU A 16 -23.92 -0.25 4.98
N GLY A 17 -24.16 0.45 3.87
CA GLY A 17 -23.80 -0.03 2.53
C GLY A 17 -22.30 -0.29 2.37
N MET A 18 -21.45 0.60 2.92
CA MET A 18 -20.01 0.41 2.95
C MET A 18 -19.60 -0.81 3.79
N ALA A 19 -20.24 -1.05 4.94
CA ALA A 19 -19.97 -2.21 5.78
C ALA A 19 -20.26 -3.52 5.01
N VAL A 20 -21.39 -3.59 4.30
CA VAL A 20 -21.74 -4.73 3.44
C VAL A 20 -20.72 -4.91 2.31
N ALA A 21 -20.30 -3.82 1.65
CA ALA A 21 -19.31 -3.87 0.59
C ALA A 21 -17.91 -4.28 1.10
N LYS A 22 -17.54 -3.87 2.31
CA LYS A 22 -16.31 -4.27 3.00
C LYS A 22 -16.34 -5.76 3.34
N ALA A 23 -17.46 -6.27 3.88
CA ALA A 23 -17.65 -7.69 4.16
C ALA A 23 -17.54 -8.56 2.89
N LYS A 24 -18.03 -8.05 1.75
CA LYS A 24 -17.90 -8.68 0.44
C LYS A 24 -16.51 -8.49 -0.22
N GLY A 25 -15.56 -7.84 0.45
CA GLY A 25 -14.19 -7.61 -0.05
C GLY A 25 -14.09 -6.67 -1.26
N ARG A 26 -15.14 -5.90 -1.56
CA ARG A 26 -15.20 -5.00 -2.73
C ARG A 26 -14.51 -3.66 -2.49
N LEU A 27 -14.50 -3.20 -1.24
CA LEU A 27 -13.77 -1.99 -0.85
C LEU A 27 -12.29 -2.33 -0.69
N ARG A 28 -11.57 -2.24 -1.80
CA ARG A 28 -10.11 -2.24 -1.81
C ARG A 28 -9.68 -0.78 -1.84
N GLY A 29 -8.89 -0.36 -0.85
CA GLY A 29 -8.36 1.01 -0.78
C GLY A 29 -7.50 1.35 -2.01
N LYS A 30 -6.71 2.42 -1.92
CA LYS A 30 -5.85 2.83 -3.03
C LYS A 30 -4.94 1.67 -3.47
N GLN A 31 -5.05 1.27 -4.73
CA GLN A 31 -4.20 0.22 -5.28
C GLN A 31 -2.73 0.63 -5.20
N PRO A 32 -1.82 -0.31 -4.88
CA PRO A 32 -0.38 -0.04 -4.94
C PRO A 32 0.01 0.47 -6.33
N LYS A 33 0.95 1.43 -6.39
CA LYS A 33 1.46 1.95 -7.67
C LYS A 33 2.24 0.92 -8.48
N LEU A 34 2.80 -0.09 -7.80
CA LEU A 34 3.55 -1.17 -8.42
C LEU A 34 2.62 -2.33 -8.74
N SER A 35 2.77 -2.92 -9.92
CA SER A 35 2.12 -4.18 -10.25
C SER A 35 2.65 -5.31 -9.36
N PRO A 36 1.91 -6.41 -9.15
CA PRO A 36 2.40 -7.55 -8.38
C PRO A 36 3.73 -8.12 -8.91
N ALA A 37 3.93 -8.11 -10.24
CA ALA A 37 5.18 -8.55 -10.86
C ALA A 37 6.34 -7.58 -10.57
N GLN A 38 6.11 -6.27 -10.69
CA GLN A 38 7.11 -5.25 -10.36
C GLN A 38 7.49 -5.29 -8.88
N GLY A 39 6.52 -5.50 -7.99
CA GLY A 39 6.76 -5.64 -6.55
C GLY A 39 7.65 -6.84 -6.23
N LYS A 40 7.38 -8.00 -6.84
CA LYS A 40 8.24 -9.20 -6.71
C LYS A 40 9.65 -8.95 -7.22
N HIS A 41 9.78 -8.31 -8.38
CA HIS A 41 11.08 -8.01 -8.97
C HIS A 41 11.88 -7.02 -8.10
N LEU A 42 11.23 -5.97 -7.59
CA LEU A 42 11.84 -5.00 -6.68
C LEU A 42 12.36 -5.68 -5.42
N VAL A 43 11.56 -6.55 -4.79
CA VAL A 43 11.96 -7.26 -3.56
C VAL A 43 13.12 -8.22 -3.84
N ALA A 44 13.10 -8.94 -4.97
CA ALA A 44 14.20 -9.82 -5.36
C ALA A 44 15.52 -9.04 -5.55
N LEU A 45 15.47 -7.88 -6.20
CA LEU A 45 16.64 -7.01 -6.38
C LEU A 45 17.14 -6.43 -5.06
N SER A 46 16.24 -6.10 -4.13
CA SER A 46 16.61 -5.58 -2.81
C SER A 46 17.30 -6.67 -1.98
N TRP A 47 16.77 -7.89 -1.96
CA TRP A 47 17.38 -9.05 -1.28
C TRP A 47 18.70 -9.50 -1.90
N ALA A 48 18.90 -9.30 -3.20
CA ALA A 48 20.19 -9.54 -3.85
C ALA A 48 21.30 -8.59 -3.34
N GLY A 49 20.93 -7.48 -2.69
CA GLY A 49 21.88 -6.52 -2.10
C GLY A 49 22.72 -5.73 -3.09
N GLN A 50 22.41 -5.82 -4.39
CA GLN A 50 23.19 -5.18 -5.46
C GLN A 50 22.79 -3.73 -5.73
N HIS A 51 21.66 -3.27 -5.17
CA HIS A 51 21.15 -1.92 -5.36
C HIS A 51 20.78 -1.26 -4.05
N THR A 52 21.08 0.04 -3.95
CA THR A 52 20.60 0.85 -2.84
C THR A 52 19.10 1.15 -2.99
N THR A 53 18.44 1.52 -1.88
CA THR A 53 17.04 1.95 -1.92
C THR A 53 16.79 3.18 -2.80
N ALA A 54 17.79 4.05 -2.96
CA ALA A 54 17.71 5.21 -3.83
C ALA A 54 17.73 4.81 -5.31
N GLU A 55 18.59 3.85 -5.67
CA GLU A 55 18.68 3.30 -7.02
C GLU A 55 17.42 2.52 -7.40
N LEU A 56 16.89 1.68 -6.48
CA LEU A 56 15.62 0.99 -6.70
C LEU A 56 14.47 1.98 -6.87
N ALA A 57 14.43 3.05 -6.07
CA ALA A 57 13.43 4.10 -6.21
C ALA A 57 13.50 4.75 -7.61
N ALA A 58 14.69 5.05 -8.10
CA ALA A 58 14.89 5.61 -9.44
C ALA A 58 14.50 4.61 -10.54
N LEU A 59 14.95 3.35 -10.46
CA LEU A 59 14.71 2.30 -11.45
C LEU A 59 13.22 2.05 -11.66
N PHE A 60 12.45 2.01 -10.57
CA PHE A 60 11.01 1.80 -10.62
C PHE A 60 10.19 3.10 -10.71
N THR A 61 10.85 4.27 -10.78
CA THR A 61 10.20 5.61 -10.79
C THR A 61 9.21 5.77 -9.62
N VAL A 62 9.60 5.32 -8.43
CA VAL A 62 8.80 5.40 -7.20
C VAL A 62 9.55 6.13 -6.10
N ALA A 63 8.84 6.62 -5.09
CA ALA A 63 9.48 7.16 -3.90
C ALA A 63 10.14 6.04 -3.08
N ARG A 64 11.21 6.36 -2.34
CA ARG A 64 11.87 5.44 -1.39
C ARG A 64 10.88 4.79 -0.41
N SER A 65 9.86 5.54 0.04
CA SER A 65 8.78 5.02 0.88
C SER A 65 7.99 3.87 0.26
N THR A 66 7.88 3.83 -1.07
CA THR A 66 7.21 2.74 -1.80
C THR A 66 8.09 1.49 -1.83
N VAL A 67 9.40 1.65 -1.92
CA VAL A 67 10.38 0.55 -1.83
C VAL A 67 10.30 -0.09 -0.45
N TYR A 68 10.35 0.70 0.63
CA TYR A 68 10.19 0.20 2.00
C TYR A 68 8.88 -0.57 2.20
N ARG A 69 7.75 0.00 1.77
CA ARG A 69 6.44 -0.67 1.86
C ARG A 69 6.33 -1.93 1.01
N ALA A 70 7.09 -2.04 -0.08
CA ALA A 70 7.11 -3.24 -0.90
C ALA A 70 7.85 -4.39 -0.19
N VAL A 71 9.01 -4.09 0.41
CA VAL A 71 9.80 -5.04 1.20
C VAL A 71 9.07 -5.46 2.48
N GLU A 72 8.47 -4.52 3.20
CA GLU A 72 7.67 -4.80 4.40
C GLU A 72 6.51 -5.76 4.10
N ARG A 73 5.77 -5.51 3.01
CA ARG A 73 4.68 -6.40 2.56
C ARG A 73 5.14 -7.79 2.15
N ALA A 74 6.41 -7.95 1.79
CA ALA A 74 6.98 -9.22 1.34
C ALA A 74 7.55 -10.08 2.49
N GLY A 75 7.43 -9.63 3.74
CA GLY A 75 7.86 -10.42 4.91
C GLY A 75 9.13 -9.93 5.60
N GLY A 76 9.62 -8.73 5.28
CA GLY A 76 10.52 -7.95 6.12
C GLY A 76 11.74 -8.66 6.71
N ALA A 77 12.81 -8.79 5.93
CA ALA A 77 14.21 -8.76 6.38
C ALA A 77 15.08 -8.61 5.13
N ASP A 78 15.33 -7.36 4.73
CA ASP A 78 16.29 -7.08 3.67
C ASP A 78 17.66 -6.77 4.32
N PRO A 79 18.68 -7.63 4.13
CA PRO A 79 20.01 -7.43 4.70
C PRO A 79 20.63 -6.08 4.32
N SER A 80 20.29 -5.52 3.15
CA SER A 80 20.81 -4.24 2.68
C SER A 80 20.24 -3.02 3.43
N LEU A 81 19.14 -3.21 4.18
CA LEU A 81 18.50 -2.19 5.00
C LEU A 81 18.99 -2.18 6.46
N VAL A 82 19.54 -3.30 6.96
CA VAL A 82 20.02 -3.44 8.34
C VAL A 82 21.40 -2.80 8.54
N ALA A 83 22.22 -2.70 7.49
CA ALA A 83 23.59 -2.19 7.55
C ALA A 83 23.70 -0.65 7.61
N LYS A 84 22.60 0.09 7.75
CA LYS A 84 22.56 1.57 7.73
C LYS A 84 21.77 2.19 8.89
N ALA A 85 21.80 1.55 10.06
CA ALA A 85 21.44 2.17 11.34
C ALA A 85 22.70 2.67 12.05
#